data_AF-A0A1E7FP32-F1
#
_entry.id   AF-A0A1E7FP32-F1
#
_cell.length_a   1.000
_cell.length_b   1.000
_cell.length_c   1.000
_cell.angle_alpha   90.00
_cell.angle_beta   90.00
_cell.angle_gamma   90.00
#
_symmetry.space_group_name_H-M   'P 1'
#
loop_
_entity.id
_entity.type
_entity.pdbx_description
1 polymer ?
#
loop_
_entity_poly.entity_id
_entity_poly.type
_entity_poly.pdbx_seq_one_letter_code
_entity_poly.pdbx_strand_id
1 'polypeptide(L)' 'ECSICLCEYIVGSDLVYSSNPQCDHVFHAECIEQWIMKQRDGPLCPCCRRDFV' A
#
# COMPACT_ATOMS: atom_id res chain seq x y z
N GLU A 1 10.56 1.07 -4.98
CA GLU A 1 9.79 0.02 -5.69
C GLU A 1 8.59 -0.37 -4.84
N CYS A 2 7.46 -0.69 -5.46
CA CYS A 2 6.26 -1.11 -4.75
C CYS A 2 6.42 -2.53 -4.22
N SER A 3 6.31 -2.75 -2.91
CA SER A 3 6.50 -4.09 -2.31
C SER A 3 5.40 -5.11 -2.65
N ILE A 4 4.33 -4.70 -3.34
CA ILE A 4 3.23 -5.58 -3.75
C ILE A 4 3.49 -6.17 -5.14
N CYS A 5 3.79 -5.31 -6.13
CA CYS A 5 4.06 -5.75 -7.51
C CYS A 5 5.55 -5.87 -7.85
N LEU A 6 6.43 -5.43 -6.95
CA LEU A 6 7.89 -5.36 -7.13
C LEU A 6 8.33 -4.51 -8.33
N CYS A 7 7.47 -3.61 -8.80
CA CYS A 7 7.80 -2.67 -9.88
C CYS A 7 8.32 -1.33 -9.32
N GLU A 8 9.18 -0.69 -10.09
CA GLU A 8 9.66 0.66 -9.80
C GLU A 8 8.53 1.69 -9.93
N TYR A 9 8.66 2.79 -9.18
CA TYR A 9 7.74 3.90 -9.28
C TYR A 9 8.15 4.78 -10.45
N ILE A 10 7.28 4.91 -11.45
CA ILE A 10 7.55 5.74 -12.64
C ILE A 10 6.82 7.07 -12.53
N VAL A 11 7.32 8.08 -13.24
CA VAL A 11 6.65 9.39 -13.31
C VAL A 11 5.27 9.21 -13.93
N GLY A 12 4.23 9.60 -13.21
CA GLY A 12 2.83 9.38 -13.60
C GLY A 12 2.17 8.17 -12.93
N SER A 13 2.88 7.39 -12.13
CA SER A 13 2.28 6.37 -11.28
C SER A 13 1.46 7.01 -10.15
N ASP A 14 0.23 6.55 -9.95
CA ASP A 14 -0.56 6.87 -8.76
C ASP A 14 0.01 6.13 -7.55
N LEU A 15 0.61 6.90 -6.63
CA LEU A 15 1.17 6.41 -5.38
C LEU A 15 0.35 6.90 -4.21
N VAL A 16 0.18 6.03 -3.21
CA VAL A 16 -0.56 6.34 -2.00
C VAL A 16 0.25 5.96 -0.78
N TYR A 17 0.11 6.81 0.25
CA TYR A 17 0.68 6.62 1.57
C TYR A 17 -0.43 6.17 2.52
N SER A 18 -0.04 5.51 3.59
CA SER A 18 -0.99 5.22 4.67
C SER A 18 -1.46 6.50 5.36
N SER A 19 -2.72 6.53 5.80
CA SER A 19 -3.24 7.59 6.66
C SER A 19 -2.70 7.50 8.10
N ASN A 20 -2.13 6.35 8.45
CA ASN A 20 -1.56 6.11 9.76
C ASN A 20 -0.15 6.72 9.84
N PRO A 21 0.11 7.69 10.75
CA PRO A 21 1.42 8.32 10.90
C PRO A 21 2.52 7.34 11.36
N GLN A 22 2.15 6.15 11.83
CA GLN A 22 3.09 5.07 12.16
C GLN A 22 3.44 4.17 10.96
N CYS A 23 2.90 4.44 9.77
CA CYS A 23 3.17 3.69 8.56
C CYS A 23 3.63 4.62 7.43
N ASP A 24 4.95 4.62 7.17
CA ASP A 24 5.56 5.43 6.11
C ASP A 24 5.68 4.68 4.76
N HIS A 25 5.02 3.53 4.63
CA HIS A 25 5.12 2.71 3.41
C HIS A 25 4.25 3.28 2.29
N VAL A 26 4.83 3.35 1.09
CA VAL A 26 4.15 3.82 -0.12
C VAL A 26 3.91 2.68 -1.10
N PHE A 27 2.76 2.68 -1.76
CA PHE A 27 2.39 1.66 -2.73
C PHE A 27 1.73 2.31 -3.94
N HIS A 28 1.64 1.58 -5.06
CA HIS A 28 0.74 1.97 -6.12
C HIS A 28 -0.71 1.91 -5.60
N ALA A 29 -1.51 2.92 -5.95
CA ALA A 29 -2.91 3.03 -5.55
C ALA A 29 -3.67 1.73 -5.86
N GLU A 30 -3.56 1.24 -7.10
CA GLU A 30 -4.19 0.00 -7.54
C GLU A 30 -3.68 -1.23 -6.76
N CYS A 31 -2.38 -1.30 -6.49
CA CYS A 31 -1.80 -2.44 -5.79
C CYS A 31 -2.30 -2.55 -4.34
N ILE A 32 -2.30 -1.44 -3.59
CA ILE A 32 -2.77 -1.47 -2.21
C ILE A 32 -4.29 -1.60 -2.13
N GLU A 33 -5.04 -1.03 -3.07
CA GLU A 33 -6.48 -1.19 -3.16
C GLU A 33 -6.84 -2.67 -3.34
N GLN A 34 -6.25 -3.35 -4.32
CA GLN A 34 -6.48 -4.77 -4.53
C GLN A 34 -6.01 -5.62 -3.34
N TRP A 35 -4.93 -5.24 -2.67
CA TRP A 35 -4.44 -5.93 -1.48
C TRP A 35 -5.45 -5.87 -0.35
N ILE A 36 -5.90 -4.66 0.00
CA ILE A 36 -6.88 -4.42 1.06
C ILE A 36 -8.20 -5.11 0.75
N MET A 37 -8.69 -5.02 -0.49
CA MET A 37 -9.93 -5.68 -0.91
C MET A 37 -9.88 -7.21 -0.76
N LYS A 38 -8.71 -7.82 -0.91
CA LYS A 38 -8.51 -9.28 -0.72
C LYS A 38 -8.36 -9.67 0.75
N GLN A 39 -8.00 -8.72 1.62
CA GLN A 39 -7.68 -8.99 3.00
C GLN A 39 -8.94 -8.99 3.88
N ARG A 40 -9.16 -10.06 4.64
CA ARG A 40 -10.33 -10.20 5.53
C ARG A 40 -10.18 -9.49 6.87
N ASP A 41 -8.95 -9.33 7.33
CA ASP A 41 -8.60 -8.67 8.60
C ASP A 41 -8.65 -7.14 8.54
N GLY A 42 -9.03 -6.57 7.39
CA GLY A 42 -9.13 -5.13 7.18
C GLY A 42 -7.93 -4.54 6.44
N PRO A 43 -7.88 -3.20 6.33
CA PRO A 43 -6.92 -2.50 5.50
C PRO A 43 -5.55 -2.43 6.17
N LEU A 44 -4.81 -3.55 6.16
CA LEU A 44 -3.50 -3.64 6.80
C LEU A 44 -2.37 -3.45 5.77
N CYS A 45 -1.37 -2.68 6.18
CA CYS A 45 -0.15 -2.51 5.40
C CYS A 45 0.60 -3.85 5.24
N PRO A 46 0.98 -4.26 4.01
CA PRO A 46 1.70 -5.52 3.79
C PRO A 46 3.10 -5.55 4.44
N CYS A 47 3.72 -4.39 4.63
CA CYS A 47 5.08 -4.29 5.18
C CYS A 47 5.13 -4.32 6.70
N CYS A 48 4.26 -3.56 7.38
CA CYS A 48 4.28 -3.45 8.84
C CYS A 48 3.05 -4.05 9.55
N ARG A 49 2.06 -4.54 8.80
CA ARG A 49 0.79 -5.10 9.32
C ARG A 49 0.04 -4.16 10.26
N ARG A 50 0.25 -2.85 10.14
CA ARG A 50 -0.51 -1.81 10.83
C ARG A 50 -1.67 -1.36 9.97
N ASP A 51 -2.66 -0.74 10.60
CA ASP A 51 -3.80 -0.13 9.90
C ASP A 51 -3.28 0.88 8.87
N PHE A 52 -3.73 0.72 7.63
CA PHE A 52 -3.30 1.49 6.48
C PHE A 52 -4.16 2.75 6.28
N VAL A 53 -5.44 2.71 6.67
CA VAL A 53 -6.35 3.86 6.72
C VAL A 53 -6.63 4.30 8.14
#